data_AF-A0A960H563-F1
#
_entry.id   AF-A0A960H563-F1
#
_cell.length_a   1.000
_cell.length_b   1.000
_cell.length_c   1.000
_cell.angle_alpha   90.00
_cell.angle_beta   90.00
_cell.angle_gamma   90.00
#
_symmetry.space_group_name_H-M   'P 1'
#
loop_
_entity.id
_entity.type
_entity.pdbx_description
1 polymer ?
#
loop_
_entity_poly.entity_id
_entity_poly.type
_entity_poly.pdbx_seq_one_letter_code
_entity_poly.pdbx_strand_id
1 'polypeptide(L)'
;MAVDVRYPRRSDVPALARVLGRAFQDDPVMNWVQPDSERLRAALPGLFGALTRHHYLAARGAEIATSDAGVGAAALWDPPGRWGQTSREQIAMLPAVLRAFRGRLAVGRT
;
A
#
# COMPACT_ATOMS: atom_id res chain seq x y z
N MET A 1 -11.59 -19.16 14.99
CA MET A 1 -11.28 -17.71 15.05
C MET A 1 -12.26 -17.01 14.13
N ALA A 2 -13.13 -16.16 14.66
CA ALA A 2 -14.10 -15.45 13.84
C ALA A 2 -13.40 -14.30 13.09
N VAL A 3 -13.75 -14.12 11.82
CA VAL A 3 -13.25 -13.02 10.99
C VAL A 3 -14.42 -12.12 10.65
N ASP A 4 -14.28 -10.83 10.92
CA ASP A 4 -15.25 -9.80 10.57
C ASP A 4 -14.66 -8.82 9.55
N VAL A 5 -15.49 -8.35 8.62
CA VAL A 5 -15.09 -7.42 7.56
C VAL A 5 -15.74 -6.06 7.81
N ARG A 6 -14.91 -5.01 7.86
CA ARG A 6 -15.37 -3.64 8.08
C ARG A 6 -14.55 -2.62 7.32
N TYR A 7 -15.12 -1.43 7.16
CA TYR A 7 -14.36 -0.28 6.70
C TYR A 7 -13.27 0.10 7.72
N PRO A 8 -12.04 0.41 7.25
CA PRO A 8 -10.97 0.85 8.12
C PRO A 8 -11.20 2.30 8.59
N ARG A 9 -10.71 2.56 9.79
CA ARG A 9 -10.56 3.91 10.36
C ARG A 9 -9.14 4.39 10.08
N ARG A 10 -8.89 5.69 10.28
CA ARG A 10 -7.53 6.27 10.16
C ARG A 10 -6.50 5.56 11.04
N SER A 11 -6.92 5.09 12.21
CA SER A 11 -6.07 4.33 13.14
C SER A 11 -5.67 2.95 12.63
N ASP A 12 -6.41 2.37 11.68
CA ASP A 12 -6.13 1.05 11.12
C ASP A 12 -5.06 1.10 10.02
N VAL A 13 -4.76 2.29 9.46
CA VAL A 13 -3.84 2.45 8.32
C VAL A 13 -2.46 1.82 8.57
N PRO A 14 -1.80 1.98 9.74
CA PRO A 14 -0.51 1.32 9.98
C PRO A 14 -0.59 -0.20 10.05
N ALA A 15 -1.71 -0.78 10.48
CA ALA A 15 -1.90 -2.23 10.52
C ALA A 15 -2.18 -2.78 9.12
N LEU A 16 -3.13 -2.15 8.41
CA LEU A 16 -3.44 -2.44 7.01
C LEU A 16 -2.19 -2.38 6.14
N ALA A 17 -1.41 -1.31 6.26
CA ALA A 17 -0.23 -1.10 5.43
C ALA A 17 0.86 -2.16 5.64
N ARG A 18 1.02 -2.65 6.88
CA ARG A 18 1.93 -3.78 7.17
C ARG A 18 1.41 -5.09 6.58
N VAL A 19 0.10 -5.32 6.63
CA VAL A 19 -0.52 -6.50 6.04
C VAL A 19 -0.33 -6.53 4.53
N LEU A 20 -0.69 -5.46 3.84
CA LEU A 20 -0.48 -5.35 2.40
C LEU A 20 1.00 -5.38 2.03
N GLY A 21 1.86 -4.71 2.81
CA GLY A 21 3.29 -4.73 2.57
C GLY A 21 3.90 -6.13 2.66
N ARG A 22 3.40 -7.00 3.54
CA ARG A 22 3.80 -8.42 3.56
C ARG A 22 3.17 -9.23 2.42
N ALA A 23 1.90 -8.97 2.11
CA ALA A 23 1.18 -9.71 1.06
C ALA A 23 1.80 -9.52 -0.32
N PHE A 24 2.32 -8.32 -0.61
CA PHE A 24 2.92 -7.96 -1.89
C PHE A 24 4.47 -7.96 -1.87
N GLN A 25 5.10 -8.46 -0.80
CA GLN A 25 6.56 -8.46 -0.69
C GLN A 25 7.23 -9.32 -1.78
N ASP A 26 6.55 -10.39 -2.19
CA ASP A 26 7.02 -11.35 -3.18
C ASP A 26 6.29 -11.17 -4.53
N ASP A 27 5.55 -10.08 -4.69
CA ASP A 27 4.81 -9.80 -5.92
C ASP A 27 5.78 -9.51 -7.09
N PRO A 28 5.62 -10.15 -8.26
CA PRO A 28 6.54 -9.97 -9.39
C PRO A 28 6.64 -8.53 -9.89
N VAL A 29 5.54 -7.76 -9.85
CA VAL A 29 5.54 -6.35 -10.25
C VAL A 29 6.31 -5.52 -9.24
N MET A 30 6.11 -5.76 -7.95
CA MET A 30 6.84 -5.06 -6.88
C MET A 30 8.34 -5.37 -6.91
N ASN A 31 8.72 -6.63 -7.17
CA ASN A 31 10.11 -7.03 -7.35
C ASN A 31 10.74 -6.43 -8.61
N TRP A 32 9.97 -6.26 -9.69
CA TRP A 32 10.44 -5.50 -10.85
C TRP A 32 10.60 -4.00 -10.51
N VAL A 33 9.68 -3.41 -9.72
CA VAL A 33 9.75 -2.02 -9.24
C VAL A 33 11.03 -1.79 -8.41
N GLN A 34 11.33 -2.68 -7.48
CA GLN A 34 12.50 -2.61 -6.63
C GLN A 34 13.11 -4.02 -6.48
N PRO A 35 14.18 -4.34 -7.23
CA PRO A 35 14.80 -5.66 -7.17
C PRO A 35 15.52 -5.99 -5.86
N ASP A 36 15.88 -4.96 -5.07
CA ASP A 36 16.46 -5.15 -3.73
C ASP A 36 15.33 -5.46 -2.72
N SER A 37 15.25 -6.72 -2.30
CA SER A 37 14.18 -7.24 -1.45
C SER A 37 14.13 -6.59 -0.06
N GLU A 38 15.27 -6.20 0.51
CA GLU A 38 15.30 -5.52 1.80
C GLU A 38 14.76 -4.09 1.68
N ARG A 39 15.12 -3.38 0.61
CA ARG A 39 14.56 -2.05 0.31
C ARG A 39 13.08 -2.12 0.03
N LEU A 40 12.65 -3.11 -0.74
CA LEU A 40 11.24 -3.32 -1.04
C LEU A 40 10.45 -3.56 0.26
N ARG A 41 10.92 -4.45 1.12
CA ARG A 41 10.32 -4.75 2.43
C ARG A 41 10.21 -3.51 3.32
N ALA A 42 11.21 -2.63 3.31
CA ALA A 42 11.19 -1.38 4.07
C ALA A 42 10.23 -0.32 3.46
N ALA A 43 10.08 -0.30 2.14
CA ALA A 43 9.30 0.71 1.44
C ALA A 43 7.79 0.39 1.34
N LEU A 44 7.44 -0.88 1.15
CA LEU A 44 6.06 -1.30 0.85
C LEU A 44 5.02 -0.88 1.90
N PRO A 45 5.26 -1.02 3.22
CA PRO A 45 4.30 -0.50 4.20
C PRO A 45 4.10 1.02 4.08
N GLY A 46 5.16 1.78 3.78
CA GLY A 46 5.04 3.22 3.54
C GLY A 46 4.19 3.53 2.32
N LEU A 47 4.35 2.76 1.24
CA LEU A 47 3.60 2.90 0.00
C LEU A 47 2.11 2.64 0.20
N PHE A 48 1.74 1.47 0.75
CA PHE A 48 0.34 1.13 1.01
C PHE A 48 -0.32 2.05 2.04
N GLY A 49 0.45 2.52 3.02
CA GLY A 49 -0.02 3.53 3.97
C GLY A 49 -0.39 4.85 3.29
N ALA A 50 0.43 5.31 2.36
CA ALA A 50 0.18 6.53 1.58
C ALA A 50 -1.04 6.37 0.65
N LEU A 51 -1.09 5.28 -0.12
CA LEU A 51 -2.22 4.93 -1.00
C LEU A 51 -3.54 4.94 -0.22
N THR A 52 -3.57 4.21 0.89
CA THR A 52 -4.77 4.10 1.72
C THR A 52 -5.19 5.45 2.26
N ARG A 53 -4.26 6.20 2.85
CA ARG A 53 -4.55 7.48 3.52
C ARG A 53 -5.05 8.55 2.57
N HIS A 54 -4.44 8.64 1.39
CA HIS A 54 -4.65 9.76 0.48
C HIS A 54 -5.72 9.48 -0.57
N HIS A 55 -5.88 8.22 -0.98
CA HIS A 55 -6.78 7.85 -2.09
C HIS A 55 -7.98 7.04 -1.61
N TYR A 56 -7.74 5.88 -0.97
CA TYR A 56 -8.81 4.91 -0.73
C TYR A 56 -9.70 5.23 0.48
N LEU A 57 -9.17 5.89 1.52
CA LEU A 57 -9.91 6.10 2.76
C LEU A 57 -11.07 7.10 2.61
N ALA A 58 -10.86 8.18 1.84
CA ALA A 58 -11.88 9.22 1.67
C ALA A 58 -13.09 8.76 0.86
N ALA A 59 -12.89 7.82 -0.07
CA ALA A 59 -13.93 7.29 -0.94
C ALA A 59 -14.61 6.01 -0.42
N ARG A 60 -14.30 5.59 0.82
CA ARG A 60 -14.67 4.25 1.36
C ARG A 60 -14.23 3.10 0.46
N GLY A 61 -13.15 3.31 -0.30
CA GLY A 61 -12.54 2.33 -1.20
C GLY A 61 -11.60 1.37 -0.48
N ALA A 62 -11.80 1.10 0.81
CA ALA A 62 -10.95 0.21 1.57
C ALA A 62 -11.77 -0.64 2.53
N GLU A 63 -11.40 -1.90 2.66
CA GLU A 63 -12.00 -2.85 3.60
C GLU A 63 -10.90 -3.64 4.30
N ILE A 64 -11.12 -4.00 5.56
CA ILE A 64 -10.21 -4.83 6.35
C ILE A 64 -10.93 -6.01 6.95
N ALA A 65 -10.24 -7.15 6.96
CA ALA A 65 -10.64 -8.34 7.69
C ALA A 65 -9.94 -8.34 9.05
N THR A 66 -10.72 -8.43 10.13
CA THR A 66 -10.24 -8.39 11.52
C THR A 66 -10.61 -9.63 12.29
N SER A 67 -9.76 -9.98 13.25
CA SER A 67 -9.96 -11.06 14.22
C SER A 67 -9.39 -10.63 15.58
N ASP A 68 -9.42 -11.51 16.57
CA ASP A 68 -8.81 -11.25 17.89
C ASP A 68 -7.30 -10.94 17.82
N ALA A 69 -6.62 -11.40 16.75
CA ALA A 69 -5.21 -11.10 16.48
C ALA A 69 -4.98 -9.75 15.77
N GLY A 70 -6.05 -9.02 15.45
CA GLY A 70 -6.01 -7.74 14.73
C GLY A 70 -6.33 -7.86 13.24
N VAL A 71 -5.81 -6.91 12.44
CA VAL A 71 -6.02 -6.85 10.99
C VAL A 71 -5.22 -7.95 10.30
N GLY A 72 -5.92 -8.87 9.63
CA GLY A 72 -5.33 -10.01 8.93
C GLY A 72 -5.25 -9.83 7.41
N ALA A 73 -6.20 -9.08 6.83
CA ALA A 73 -6.25 -8.80 5.39
C ALA A 73 -6.82 -7.41 5.13
N ALA A 74 -6.59 -6.91 3.91
CA ALA A 74 -7.19 -5.68 3.42
C ALA A 74 -7.41 -5.73 1.92
N ALA A 75 -8.43 -5.01 1.44
CA ALA A 75 -8.71 -4.80 0.03
C ALA A 75 -8.88 -3.32 -0.24
N LEU A 76 -8.38 -2.85 -1.38
CA LEU A 76 -8.46 -1.46 -1.84
C LEU A 76 -9.17 -1.43 -3.19
N TRP A 77 -10.17 -0.56 -3.33
CA TRP A 77 -11.08 -0.49 -4.46
C TRP A 77 -11.26 0.96 -4.92
N ASP A 78 -11.20 1.18 -6.24
CA ASP A 78 -11.53 2.47 -6.83
C ASP A 78 -12.97 2.47 -7.35
N PRO A 79 -13.80 3.46 -6.98
CA PRO A 79 -15.14 3.53 -7.52
C PRO A 79 -15.13 3.91 -9.00
N PRO A 80 -16.20 3.56 -9.76
CA PRO A 80 -16.32 3.92 -11.16
C PRO A 80 -16.10 5.42 -11.38
N GLY A 81 -15.27 5.78 -12.37
CA GLY A 81 -14.94 7.17 -12.69
C GLY A 81 -13.94 7.86 -11.75
N ARG A 82 -13.39 7.15 -10.75
CA ARG A 82 -12.37 7.66 -9.82
C ARG A 82 -11.08 6.83 -9.73
N TRP A 83 -10.85 5.95 -10.71
CA TRP A 83 -9.60 5.18 -10.84
C TRP A 83 -8.33 6.04 -10.98
N GLY A 84 -8.48 7.28 -11.47
CA GLY A 84 -7.39 8.23 -11.59
C GLY A 84 -7.14 8.99 -10.28
N GLN A 85 -5.89 9.04 -9.85
CA GLN A 85 -5.47 9.91 -8.75
C GLN A 85 -5.48 11.37 -9.19
N THR A 86 -6.06 12.24 -8.37
CA THR A 86 -5.96 13.69 -8.51
C THR A 86 -4.50 14.14 -8.37
N SER A 87 -4.12 15.26 -9.00
CA SER A 87 -2.75 15.79 -8.91
C SER A 87 -2.29 16.04 -7.47
N ARG A 88 -3.23 16.39 -6.57
CA ARG A 88 -2.94 16.57 -5.13
C ARG A 88 -2.58 15.24 -4.45
N GLU A 89 -3.30 14.15 -4.76
CA GLU A 89 -3.00 12.83 -4.21
C GLU A 89 -1.64 12.33 -4.70
N GLN A 90 -1.35 12.52 -6.00
CA GLN A 90 -0.06 12.16 -6.58
C GLN A 90 1.11 12.88 -5.87
N ILE A 91 0.99 14.20 -5.63
CA ILE A 91 1.99 14.98 -4.89
C ILE A 91 2.13 14.47 -3.46
N ALA A 92 1.02 14.19 -2.76
CA ALA A 92 1.05 13.69 -1.38
C ALA A 92 1.70 12.30 -1.28
N MET A 93 1.56 11.47 -2.32
CA MET A 93 2.13 10.13 -2.39
C MET A 93 3.58 10.12 -2.87
N LEU A 94 4.07 11.20 -3.47
CA LEU A 94 5.40 11.30 -4.08
C LEU A 94 6.55 10.85 -3.15
N PRO A 95 6.59 11.21 -1.85
CA PRO A 95 7.65 10.74 -0.96
C PRO A 95 7.66 9.21 -0.76
N ALA A 96 6.49 8.58 -0.78
CA ALA A 96 6.38 7.12 -0.64
C ALA A 96 6.82 6.41 -1.93
N VAL A 97 6.41 6.95 -3.08
CA VAL A 97 6.83 6.45 -4.40
C VAL A 97 8.34 6.60 -4.57
N LEU A 98 8.91 7.77 -4.32
CA LEU A 98 10.36 7.99 -4.42
C LEU A 98 11.16 7.03 -3.53
N ARG A 99 10.64 6.70 -2.34
CA ARG A 99 11.27 5.71 -1.46
C ARG A 99 11.24 4.30 -2.05
N ALA A 100 10.13 3.89 -2.66
CA ALA A 100 10.01 2.58 -3.31
C ALA A 100 10.97 2.46 -4.50
N PHE A 101 11.12 3.51 -5.30
CA PHE A 101 12.00 3.54 -6.48
C PHE A 101 13.46 3.92 -6.19
N ARG A 102 13.82 4.19 -4.93
CA ARG A 102 15.16 4.67 -4.58
C ARG A 102 16.22 3.60 -4.90
N GLY A 103 17.27 4.00 -5.62
CA GLY A 103 18.40 3.12 -5.94
C GLY A 103 18.33 2.42 -7.30
N ARG A 104 17.28 2.62 -8.10
CA ARG A 104 17.17 2.09 -9.48
C ARG A 104 18.29 2.51 -10.45
N LEU A 105 19.13 3.49 -10.08
CA LEU A 105 20.28 3.94 -10.89
C LEU A 105 21.41 2.91 -11.01
N ALA A 106 21.37 1.78 -10.29
CA ALA A 106 22.39 0.74 -10.35
C ALA A 106 22.09 -0.42 -11.32
N VAL A 107 20.87 -0.51 -11.87
CA VAL A 107 20.43 -1.65 -12.72
C VAL A 107 20.56 -1.37 -14.23
N GLY A 108 20.95 -0.14 -14.61
CA GLY A 108 21.19 0.25 -16.01
C GLY A 108 22.63 0.13 -16.51
N ARG A 109 23.51 -0.57 -15.78
CA ARG A 109 24.89 -0.86 -16.20
C ARG A 109 25.06 -2.35 -16.43
N THR A 110 24.62 -2.81 -17.60
CA THR A 110 25.05 -4.06 -18.24
C THR A 110 25.40 -3.75 -19.68
#